data_AF-Q4DHU5-F1
#
_entry.id   AF-Q4DHU5-F1
#
_cell.length_a   1.000
_cell.length_b   1.000
_cell.length_c   1.000
_cell.angle_alpha   90.00
_cell.angle_beta   90.00
_cell.angle_gamma   90.00
#
_symmetry.space_group_name_H-M   'P 1'
#
loop_
_entity.id
_entity.type
_entity.pdbx_description
1 polymer ?
#
loop_
_entity_poly.entity_id
_entity_poly.type
_entity_poly.pdbx_seq_one_letter_code
_entity_poly.pdbx_strand_id
1 'polypeptide(L)'
;MASRDRTAEFLQYRSVRPRHPDAQRLLEEEEQLHSVYVTPLWVEKMDDIRAIEKKIQEQMEILEGLRRNHLKIEFSSTRDEGQEEVRIERAQDVIDSLFKQCEKVVKDLETAYMRDLPDSGTDLELSILRNVKMCLINELNNISKIYRERQRRYMMDVKKQQAVAQRWAGGEHQRVIEQQLETDAVMDQYLQKGMTQEQVETILLNHHMVDERVKEFDRIYASIKSLHEMFKDMNTLVIEQGAVIDRIDYNMTITHARVQKAKAELQRAAEYQQAGGFKICVLFLVVLIIGLLIALFLKAVT
;
A
#
# COMPACT_ATOMS: atom_id res chain seq x y z
N MET A 1 27.52 14.96 -3.14
CA MET A 1 27.32 15.89 -2.00
C MET A 1 27.93 15.24 -0.77
N ALA A 2 28.87 15.89 -0.10
CA ALA A 2 29.38 15.41 1.19
C ALA A 2 28.42 15.87 2.30
N SER A 3 27.89 14.93 3.09
CA SER A 3 27.10 15.24 4.30
C SER A 3 28.02 15.33 5.52
N ARG A 4 27.70 16.20 6.47
CA ARG A 4 28.41 16.31 7.76
C ARG A 4 27.44 16.06 8.90
N ASP A 5 27.74 15.07 9.72
CA ASP A 5 27.01 14.83 10.97
C ASP A 5 27.33 15.93 11.98
N ARG A 6 26.28 16.51 12.58
CA ARG A 6 26.35 17.53 13.64
C ARG A 6 25.57 17.12 14.89
N THR A 7 25.20 15.85 15.00
CA THR A 7 24.39 15.34 16.13
C THR A 7 25.10 15.58 17.47
N ALA A 8 26.42 15.37 17.53
CA ALA A 8 27.20 15.61 18.74
C ALA A 8 27.23 17.09 19.16
N GLU A 9 27.41 18.01 18.19
CA GLU A 9 27.40 19.46 18.42
C GLU A 9 26.01 19.92 18.91
N PHE A 10 24.94 19.40 18.30
CA PHE A 10 23.57 19.65 18.74
C PHE A 10 23.30 19.19 20.18
N LEU A 11 23.72 17.97 20.54
CA LEU A 11 23.52 17.43 21.89
C LEU A 11 24.29 18.23 22.95
N GLN A 12 25.49 18.73 22.61
CA GLN A 12 26.26 19.61 23.48
C GLN A 12 25.54 20.94 23.73
N TYR A 13 24.97 21.58 22.70
CA TYR A 13 24.20 22.81 22.91
C TYR A 13 22.90 22.57 23.68
N ARG A 14 22.27 21.40 23.51
CA ARG A 14 21.06 21.01 24.25
C ARG A 14 21.32 20.84 25.74
N SER A 15 22.50 20.33 26.15
CA SER A 15 22.82 20.09 27.56
C SER A 15 23.18 21.38 28.34
N VAL A 16 23.66 22.41 27.65
CA VAL A 16 24.09 23.69 28.28
C VAL A 16 22.91 24.65 28.51
N ARG A 17 21.78 24.48 27.82
CA ARG A 17 20.58 25.32 28.07
C ARG A 17 19.94 24.93 29.40
N PRO A 18 19.72 25.87 30.34
CA PRO A 18 18.93 25.60 31.53
C PRO A 18 17.51 25.20 31.10
N ARG A 19 17.04 24.03 31.56
CA ARG A 19 15.67 23.57 31.32
C ARG A 19 14.73 24.52 32.07
N HIS A 20 13.85 25.21 31.33
CA HIS A 20 12.79 25.99 31.95
C HIS A 20 11.87 25.01 32.71
N PRO A 21 11.39 25.33 33.93
CA PRO A 21 10.51 24.45 34.70
C PRO A 21 9.28 23.99 33.89
N ASP A 22 8.77 24.84 32.98
CA ASP A 22 7.67 24.47 32.08
C ASP A 22 8.06 23.39 31.06
N ALA A 23 9.32 23.41 30.58
CA ALA A 23 9.81 22.39 29.66
C ALA A 23 9.97 21.03 30.36
N GLN A 24 10.22 21.02 31.67
CA GLN A 24 10.31 19.79 32.45
C GLN A 24 8.93 19.20 32.72
N ARG A 25 7.92 20.04 33.01
CA ARG A 25 6.52 19.62 33.08
C ARG A 25 6.01 19.05 31.76
N LEU A 26 6.34 19.68 30.64
CA LEU A 26 5.97 19.17 29.32
C LEU A 26 6.60 17.81 29.02
N LEU A 27 7.85 17.57 29.43
CA LEU A 27 8.51 16.27 29.26
C LEU A 27 7.92 15.20 30.19
N GLU A 28 7.52 15.56 31.42
CA GLU A 28 6.83 14.65 32.34
C GLU A 28 5.41 14.31 31.83
N GLU A 29 4.70 15.27 31.26
CA GLU A 29 3.43 15.04 30.54
C GLU A 29 3.64 14.18 29.29
N GLU A 30 4.73 14.40 28.55
CA GLU A 30 5.11 13.62 27.38
C GLU A 30 5.47 12.17 27.76
N GLU A 31 6.22 11.93 28.83
CA GLU A 31 6.54 10.58 29.33
C GLU A 31 5.30 9.85 29.83
N GLN A 32 4.36 10.55 30.48
CA GLN A 32 3.05 9.99 30.84
C GLN A 32 2.23 9.64 29.60
N LEU A 33 2.22 10.51 28.58
CA LEU A 33 1.58 10.23 27.29
C LEU A 33 2.25 9.06 26.56
N HIS A 34 3.57 8.92 26.66
CA HIS A 34 4.33 7.89 25.94
C HIS A 34 3.97 6.48 26.39
N SER A 35 3.54 6.31 27.64
CA SER A 35 3.00 5.04 28.14
C SER A 35 1.68 4.62 27.49
N VAL A 36 1.03 5.53 26.74
CA VAL A 36 -0.30 5.37 26.13
C VAL A 36 -0.26 5.43 24.58
N TYR A 37 0.91 5.29 23.94
CA TYR A 37 0.97 5.12 22.47
C TYR A 37 0.55 3.70 22.09
N VAL A 38 -0.77 3.49 21.99
CA VAL A 38 -1.33 2.33 21.29
C VAL A 38 -1.10 2.56 19.80
N THR A 39 -0.44 1.62 19.13
CA THR A 39 -0.27 1.62 17.68
C THR A 39 -1.63 1.79 17.00
N PRO A 40 -1.81 2.77 16.09
CA PRO A 40 -3.09 2.95 15.42
C PRO A 40 -3.51 1.68 14.68
N LEU A 41 -4.81 1.37 14.66
CA LEU A 41 -5.27 0.08 14.10
C LEU A 41 -4.90 -0.08 12.63
N TRP A 42 -4.90 1.01 11.86
CA TRP A 42 -4.49 0.99 10.47
C TRP A 42 -3.01 0.62 10.27
N VAL A 43 -2.14 0.95 11.24
CA VAL A 43 -0.72 0.55 11.22
C VAL A 43 -0.61 -0.95 11.46
N GLU A 44 -1.39 -1.51 12.39
CA GLU A 44 -1.45 -2.96 12.59
C GLU A 44 -1.93 -3.68 11.32
N LYS A 45 -2.94 -3.13 10.62
CA LYS A 45 -3.42 -3.66 9.34
C LYS A 45 -2.37 -3.58 8.23
N MET A 46 -1.58 -2.51 8.19
CA MET A 46 -0.46 -2.39 7.27
C MET A 46 0.61 -3.47 7.54
N ASP A 47 0.94 -3.70 8.81
CA ASP A 47 1.89 -4.74 9.20
C ASP A 47 1.35 -6.15 8.92
N ASP A 48 0.05 -6.39 9.14
CA ASP A 48 -0.65 -7.62 8.75
C ASP A 48 -0.47 -7.89 7.24
N ILE A 49 -0.69 -6.89 6.38
CA ILE A 49 -0.54 -6.98 4.92
C ILE A 49 0.91 -7.37 4.56
N ARG A 50 1.90 -6.65 5.10
CA ARG A 50 3.31 -6.94 4.83
C ARG A 50 3.73 -8.32 5.32
N ALA A 51 3.18 -8.78 6.43
CA ALA A 51 3.42 -10.13 6.93
C ALA A 51 2.82 -11.19 5.99
N ILE A 52 1.64 -10.94 5.40
CA ILE A 52 1.04 -11.82 4.38
C ILE A 52 1.87 -11.82 3.10
N GLU A 53 2.31 -10.66 2.62
CA GLU A 53 3.18 -10.54 1.44
C GLU A 53 4.46 -11.35 1.59
N LYS A 54 5.12 -11.27 2.75
CA LYS A 54 6.30 -12.07 3.06
C LYS A 54 5.98 -13.58 3.00
N LYS A 55 4.85 -14.01 3.57
CA LYS A 55 4.41 -15.41 3.50
C LYS A 55 4.15 -15.85 2.06
N ILE A 56 3.57 -15.00 1.22
CA ILE A 56 3.37 -15.28 -0.21
C ILE A 56 4.72 -15.55 -0.87
N GLN A 57 5.71 -14.68 -0.66
CA GLN A 57 7.05 -14.85 -1.23
C GLN A 57 7.71 -16.16 -0.76
N GLU A 58 7.61 -16.48 0.53
CA GLU A 58 8.13 -17.75 1.08
C GLU A 58 7.46 -18.97 0.43
N GLN A 59 6.13 -18.97 0.28
CA GLN A 59 5.40 -20.05 -0.39
C GLN A 59 5.71 -20.15 -1.88
N MET A 60 5.94 -19.02 -2.55
CA MET A 60 6.39 -19.00 -3.95
C MET A 60 7.75 -19.67 -4.12
N GLU A 61 8.69 -19.50 -3.19
CA GLU A 61 9.98 -20.20 -3.23
C GLU A 61 9.85 -21.70 -2.97
N ILE A 62 8.96 -22.11 -2.06
CA ILE A 62 8.64 -23.53 -1.81
C ILE A 62 8.03 -24.16 -3.08
N LEU A 63 7.05 -23.49 -3.70
CA LEU A 63 6.40 -23.95 -4.92
C LEU A 63 7.41 -24.08 -6.08
N GLU A 64 8.32 -23.12 -6.24
CA GLU A 64 9.41 -23.22 -7.22
C GLU A 64 10.32 -24.42 -6.95
N GLY A 65 10.62 -24.72 -5.68
CA GLY A 65 11.36 -25.92 -5.29
C GLY A 65 10.65 -27.21 -5.69
N LEU A 66 9.35 -27.31 -5.41
CA LEU A 66 8.50 -28.45 -5.78
C LEU A 66 8.44 -28.64 -7.30
N ARG A 67 8.21 -27.55 -8.05
CA ARG A 67 8.14 -27.56 -9.52
C ARG A 67 9.45 -27.96 -10.17
N ARG A 68 10.59 -27.46 -9.67
CA ARG A 68 11.91 -27.88 -10.14
C ARG A 68 12.12 -29.37 -9.96
N ASN A 69 11.64 -29.96 -8.86
CA ASN A 69 11.72 -31.40 -8.65
C ASN A 69 10.77 -32.16 -9.58
N HIS A 70 9.54 -31.66 -9.77
CA HIS A 70 8.57 -32.25 -10.70
C HIS A 70 9.02 -32.24 -12.16
N LEU A 71 9.79 -31.23 -12.58
CA LEU A 71 10.36 -31.15 -13.93
C LEU A 71 11.64 -31.98 -14.12
N LYS A 72 12.25 -32.52 -13.06
CA LYS A 72 13.44 -33.38 -13.20
C LYS A 72 13.03 -34.72 -13.80
N ILE A 73 13.80 -35.16 -14.79
CA ILE A 73 13.70 -36.51 -15.32
C ILE A 73 14.50 -37.44 -14.39
N GLU A 74 13.84 -38.00 -13.38
CA GLU A 74 14.40 -39.10 -12.57
C GLU A 74 13.81 -40.43 -13.02
N PHE A 75 14.68 -41.39 -13.37
CA PHE A 75 14.30 -42.76 -13.75
C PHE A 75 14.13 -43.69 -12.54
N SER A 76 13.91 -43.15 -11.34
CA SER A 76 13.75 -43.96 -10.13
C SER A 76 12.34 -44.57 -10.09
N SER A 77 12.25 -45.89 -9.91
CA SER A 77 10.96 -46.60 -9.78
C SER A 77 10.16 -46.20 -8.53
N THR A 78 10.76 -45.42 -7.64
CA THR A 78 10.19 -44.90 -6.40
C THR A 78 9.53 -43.53 -6.56
N ARG A 79 9.61 -42.91 -7.75
CA ARG A 79 9.02 -41.60 -7.99
C ARG A 79 7.50 -41.70 -8.13
N ASP A 80 6.79 -40.98 -7.28
CA ASP A 80 5.33 -40.86 -7.32
C ASP A 80 4.96 -39.45 -7.83
N GLU A 81 4.82 -39.32 -9.15
CA GLU A 81 4.47 -38.06 -9.82
C GLU A 81 3.15 -37.49 -9.29
N GLY A 82 2.17 -38.35 -8.97
CA GLY A 82 0.90 -37.93 -8.40
C GLY A 82 1.04 -37.28 -7.02
N GLN A 83 1.94 -37.77 -6.17
CA GLN A 83 2.25 -37.11 -4.89
C GLN A 83 2.95 -35.76 -5.08
N GLU A 84 3.81 -35.62 -6.09
CA GLU A 84 4.45 -34.34 -6.43
C GLU A 84 3.42 -33.31 -6.89
N GLU A 85 2.51 -33.70 -7.78
CA GLU A 85 1.41 -32.87 -8.28
C GLU A 85 0.50 -32.39 -7.15
N VAL A 86 0.07 -33.29 -6.26
CA VAL A 86 -0.76 -32.92 -5.09
C VAL A 86 -0.05 -31.93 -4.16
N ARG A 87 1.28 -32.01 -4.02
CA ARG A 87 2.05 -31.02 -3.23
C ARG A 87 2.11 -29.67 -3.92
N ILE A 88 2.28 -29.64 -5.25
CA ILE A 88 2.26 -28.43 -6.06
C ILE A 88 0.89 -27.75 -5.95
N GLU A 89 -0.19 -28.51 -6.12
CA GLU A 89 -1.57 -28.01 -6.01
C GLU A 89 -1.83 -27.39 -4.64
N ARG A 90 -1.48 -28.07 -3.54
CA ARG A 90 -1.64 -27.52 -2.19
C ARG A 90 -0.86 -26.22 -1.98
N ALA A 91 0.37 -26.15 -2.50
CA ALA A 91 1.17 -24.93 -2.38
C ALA A 91 0.56 -23.78 -3.19
N GLN A 92 -0.01 -24.06 -4.37
CA GLN A 92 -0.77 -23.06 -5.15
C GLN A 92 -2.01 -22.58 -4.41
N ASP A 93 -2.80 -23.49 -3.84
CA ASP A 93 -4.01 -23.15 -3.07
C ASP A 93 -3.69 -22.26 -1.86
N VAL A 94 -2.57 -22.53 -1.17
CA VAL A 94 -2.10 -21.69 -0.07
C VAL A 94 -1.77 -20.28 -0.56
N ILE A 95 -1.02 -20.16 -1.66
CA ILE A 95 -0.67 -18.85 -2.24
C ILE A 95 -1.92 -18.07 -2.64
N ASP A 96 -2.87 -18.72 -3.32
CA ASP A 96 -4.13 -18.10 -3.75
C ASP A 96 -4.98 -17.65 -2.55
N SER A 97 -4.98 -18.43 -1.45
CA SER A 97 -5.65 -18.05 -0.20
C SER A 97 -4.99 -16.83 0.46
N LEU A 98 -3.66 -16.73 0.42
CA LEU A 98 -2.91 -15.61 0.98
C LEU A 98 -3.16 -14.33 0.18
N PHE A 99 -3.23 -14.40 -1.15
CA PHE A 99 -3.62 -13.25 -1.97
C PHE A 99 -5.03 -12.75 -1.62
N LYS A 100 -6.01 -13.66 -1.49
CA LYS A 100 -7.38 -13.32 -1.05
C LYS A 100 -7.43 -12.74 0.37
N GLN A 101 -6.59 -13.27 1.27
CA GLN A 101 -6.46 -12.73 2.62
C GLN A 101 -5.92 -11.29 2.57
N CYS A 102 -4.89 -11.04 1.75
CA CYS A 102 -4.32 -9.71 1.57
C CYS A 102 -5.37 -8.72 1.04
N GLU A 103 -6.14 -9.11 0.01
CA GLU A 103 -7.25 -8.31 -0.52
C GLU A 103 -8.25 -7.91 0.57
N LYS A 104 -8.64 -8.87 1.42
CA LYS A 104 -9.55 -8.61 2.55
C LYS A 104 -8.94 -7.60 3.54
N VAL A 105 -7.68 -7.76 3.93
CA VAL A 105 -7.04 -6.83 4.88
C VAL A 105 -6.86 -5.43 4.26
N VAL A 106 -6.60 -5.33 2.95
CA VAL A 106 -6.56 -4.05 2.22
C VAL A 106 -7.91 -3.34 2.24
N LYS A 107 -9.03 -4.08 2.10
CA LYS A 107 -10.39 -3.54 2.25
C LYS A 107 -10.67 -3.10 3.69
N ASP A 108 -10.26 -3.91 4.68
CA ASP A 108 -10.44 -3.61 6.10
C ASP A 108 -9.58 -2.42 6.57
N LEU A 109 -8.45 -2.14 5.91
CA LEU A 109 -7.54 -1.01 6.21
C LEU A 109 -8.28 0.34 6.17
N GLU A 110 -9.17 0.53 5.19
CA GLU A 110 -9.98 1.75 5.10
C GLU A 110 -10.89 1.90 6.31
N THR A 111 -11.59 0.83 6.67
CA THR A 111 -12.52 0.83 7.79
C THR A 111 -11.78 1.08 9.10
N ALA A 112 -10.59 0.47 9.27
CA ALA A 112 -9.72 0.69 10.41
C ALA A 112 -9.23 2.15 10.49
N TYR A 113 -8.85 2.74 9.36
CA TYR A 113 -8.38 4.12 9.29
C TYR A 113 -9.51 5.12 9.59
N MET A 114 -10.69 4.94 9.00
CA MET A 114 -11.85 5.81 9.20
C MET A 114 -12.37 5.78 10.65
N ARG A 115 -12.27 4.64 11.33
CA ARG A 115 -12.74 4.51 12.71
C ARG A 115 -11.96 5.39 13.69
N ASP A 116 -10.69 5.60 13.42
CA ASP A 116 -9.80 6.36 14.30
C ASP A 116 -9.84 7.88 13.99
N LEU A 117 -10.64 8.31 13.00
CA LEU A 117 -10.76 9.72 12.57
C LEU A 117 -12.02 10.40 13.13
N PRO A 118 -11.90 11.58 13.78
CA PRO A 118 -13.04 12.45 14.04
C PRO A 118 -13.55 13.10 12.73
N ASP A 119 -14.87 13.25 12.59
CA ASP A 119 -15.53 13.98 11.50
C ASP A 119 -15.14 13.54 10.06
N SER A 120 -14.98 12.23 9.83
CA SER A 120 -14.56 11.64 8.54
C SER A 120 -13.15 12.02 8.08
N GLY A 121 -12.39 12.72 8.90
CA GLY A 121 -11.00 13.10 8.63
C GLY A 121 -10.85 14.30 7.70
N THR A 122 -9.74 14.99 7.88
CA THR A 122 -9.26 16.06 7.00
C THR A 122 -8.77 15.50 5.67
N ASP A 123 -8.72 16.34 4.62
CA ASP A 123 -8.13 15.98 3.32
C ASP A 123 -6.71 15.41 3.44
N LEU A 124 -5.96 15.84 4.46
CA LEU A 124 -4.60 15.35 4.71
C LEU A 124 -4.62 13.91 5.21
N GLU A 125 -5.48 13.60 6.17
CA GLU A 125 -5.64 12.24 6.71
C GLU A 125 -6.14 11.28 5.62
N LEU A 126 -7.14 11.68 4.84
CA LEU A 126 -7.60 10.90 3.70
C LEU A 126 -6.49 10.68 2.65
N SER A 127 -5.62 11.68 2.44
CA SER A 127 -4.46 11.55 1.56
C SER A 127 -3.43 10.54 2.10
N ILE A 128 -3.21 10.48 3.41
CA ILE A 128 -2.34 9.47 4.04
C ILE A 128 -2.89 8.07 3.78
N LEU A 129 -4.18 7.82 4.04
CA LEU A 129 -4.79 6.53 3.73
C LEU A 129 -4.61 6.13 2.26
N ARG A 130 -4.86 7.08 1.33
CA ARG A 130 -4.68 6.84 -0.10
C ARG A 130 -3.24 6.48 -0.45
N ASN A 131 -2.27 7.17 0.13
CA ASN A 131 -0.84 6.88 -0.08
C ASN A 131 -0.48 5.48 0.40
N VAL A 132 -0.93 5.13 1.61
CA VAL A 132 -0.67 3.82 2.22
C VAL A 132 -1.29 2.70 1.38
N LYS A 133 -2.59 2.81 1.05
CA LYS A 133 -3.28 1.87 0.15
C LYS A 133 -2.55 1.70 -1.18
N MET A 134 -2.19 2.80 -1.84
CA MET A 134 -1.50 2.76 -3.13
C MET A 134 -0.13 2.07 -3.03
N CYS A 135 0.63 2.36 -1.96
CA CYS A 135 1.91 1.72 -1.72
C CYS A 135 1.76 0.19 -1.57
N LEU A 136 0.84 -0.25 -0.71
CA LEU A 136 0.60 -1.68 -0.44
C LEU A 136 0.06 -2.41 -1.68
N ILE A 137 -0.90 -1.81 -2.40
CA ILE A 137 -1.45 -2.42 -3.63
C ILE A 137 -0.37 -2.53 -4.72
N ASN A 138 0.56 -1.57 -4.82
CA ASN A 138 1.68 -1.64 -5.75
C ASN A 138 2.69 -2.72 -5.37
N GLU A 139 3.01 -2.87 -4.08
CA GLU A 139 3.86 -3.94 -3.55
C GLU A 139 3.25 -5.32 -3.88
N LEU A 140 1.97 -5.51 -3.56
CA LEU A 140 1.22 -6.74 -3.86
C LEU A 140 1.11 -7.03 -5.37
N ASN A 141 0.89 -6.00 -6.20
CA ASN A 141 0.86 -6.12 -7.67
C ASN A 141 2.19 -6.65 -8.22
N ASN A 142 3.31 -6.15 -7.70
CA ASN A 142 4.64 -6.61 -8.10
C ASN A 142 4.85 -8.09 -7.76
N ILE A 143 4.44 -8.52 -6.56
CA ILE A 143 4.50 -9.93 -6.14
C ILE A 143 3.62 -10.80 -7.05
N SER A 144 2.38 -10.39 -7.31
CA SER A 144 1.49 -11.11 -8.22
C SER A 144 2.01 -11.20 -9.65
N LYS A 145 2.66 -10.14 -10.16
CA LYS A 145 3.30 -10.17 -11.47
C LYS A 145 4.37 -11.27 -11.53
N ILE A 146 5.26 -11.33 -10.54
CA ILE A 146 6.31 -12.36 -10.45
C ILE A 146 5.68 -13.76 -10.35
N TYR A 147 4.62 -13.92 -9.54
CA TYR A 147 3.93 -15.20 -9.39
C TYR A 147 3.29 -15.68 -10.71
N ARG A 148 2.60 -14.80 -11.43
CA ARG A 148 1.99 -15.12 -12.73
C ARG A 148 3.03 -15.45 -13.79
N GLU A 149 4.15 -14.73 -13.82
CA GLU A 149 5.28 -15.03 -14.71
C GLU A 149 5.88 -16.42 -14.42
N ARG A 150 6.03 -16.78 -13.14
CA ARG A 150 6.48 -18.12 -12.71
C ARG A 150 5.49 -19.22 -13.10
N GLN A 151 4.18 -18.99 -12.92
CA GLN A 151 3.13 -19.91 -13.37
C GLN A 151 3.17 -20.15 -14.89
N ARG A 152 3.30 -19.08 -15.69
CA ARG A 152 3.45 -19.19 -17.15
C ARG A 152 4.68 -19.99 -17.54
N ARG A 153 5.83 -19.70 -16.91
CA ARG A 153 7.09 -20.43 -17.16
C ARG A 153 6.94 -21.91 -16.90
N TYR A 154 6.38 -22.29 -15.76
CA TYR A 154 6.13 -23.69 -15.41
C TYR A 154 5.24 -24.39 -16.44
N MET A 155 4.14 -23.77 -16.86
CA MET A 155 3.28 -24.32 -17.90
C MET A 155 4.03 -24.53 -19.23
N MET A 156 4.89 -23.59 -19.65
CA MET A 156 5.74 -23.77 -20.84
C MET A 156 6.73 -24.92 -20.68
N ASP A 157 7.31 -25.09 -19.49
CA ASP A 157 8.29 -26.15 -19.23
C ASP A 157 7.64 -27.54 -19.18
N VAL A 158 6.45 -27.68 -18.58
CA VAL A 158 5.64 -28.91 -18.62
C VAL A 158 5.26 -29.26 -20.06
N LYS A 159 4.81 -28.28 -20.87
CA LYS A 159 4.50 -28.49 -22.29
C LYS A 159 5.73 -28.95 -23.09
N LYS A 160 6.90 -28.34 -22.86
CA LYS A 160 8.16 -28.77 -23.51
C LYS A 160 8.52 -30.21 -23.13
N GLN A 161 8.38 -30.58 -21.86
CA GLN A 161 8.63 -31.95 -21.40
C GLN A 161 7.68 -32.94 -22.08
N GLN A 162 6.39 -32.59 -22.20
CA GLN A 162 5.39 -33.40 -22.90
C GLN A 162 5.70 -33.53 -24.41
N ALA A 163 6.10 -32.43 -25.07
CA ALA A 163 6.49 -32.45 -26.47
C ALA A 163 7.74 -33.33 -26.71
N VAL A 164 8.73 -33.26 -25.81
CA VAL A 164 9.90 -34.15 -25.88
C VAL A 164 9.48 -35.60 -25.69
N ALA A 165 8.68 -35.93 -24.67
CA ALA A 165 8.19 -37.29 -24.44
C ALA A 165 7.39 -37.85 -25.63
N GLN A 166 6.53 -37.03 -26.25
CA GLN A 166 5.75 -37.40 -27.43
C GLN A 166 6.62 -37.61 -28.68
N ARG A 167 7.72 -36.87 -28.85
CA ARG A 167 8.66 -37.08 -29.97
C ARG A 167 9.29 -38.48 -29.94
N TRP A 168 9.49 -39.06 -28.75
CA TRP A 168 9.98 -40.43 -28.62
C TRP A 168 8.88 -41.50 -28.84
N ALA A 169 7.60 -41.12 -28.81
CA ALA A 169 6.46 -42.03 -28.93
C ALA A 169 6.03 -42.34 -30.38
N GLY A 170 6.74 -41.82 -31.40
CA GLY A 170 6.49 -42.12 -32.82
C GLY A 170 6.17 -40.89 -33.66
N GLY A 171 6.68 -40.87 -34.90
CA GLY A 171 6.84 -39.68 -35.75
C GLY A 171 5.57 -38.96 -36.24
N GLU A 172 4.38 -39.44 -35.91
CA GLU A 172 3.12 -38.85 -36.38
C GLU A 172 2.61 -37.70 -35.48
N HIS A 173 3.16 -37.56 -34.25
CA HIS A 173 2.80 -36.51 -33.29
C HIS A 173 3.54 -35.17 -33.51
N GLN A 174 4.53 -35.11 -34.40
CA GLN A 174 5.34 -33.90 -34.60
C GLN A 174 4.52 -32.69 -35.10
N ARG A 175 3.50 -32.91 -35.96
CA ARG A 175 2.64 -31.83 -36.48
C ARG A 175 1.74 -31.20 -35.43
N VAL A 176 1.28 -31.99 -34.45
CA VAL A 176 0.47 -31.50 -33.33
C VAL A 176 1.31 -30.60 -32.43
N ILE A 177 2.58 -30.97 -32.21
CA ILE A 177 3.53 -30.18 -31.42
C ILE A 177 3.83 -28.82 -32.09
N GLU A 178 3.97 -28.79 -33.41
CA GLU A 178 4.22 -27.54 -34.16
C GLU A 178 3.02 -26.58 -34.12
N GLN A 179 1.79 -27.08 -34.31
CA GLN A 179 0.58 -26.28 -34.14
C GLN A 179 0.39 -25.76 -32.70
N GLN A 180 0.78 -26.55 -31.70
CA GLN A 180 0.75 -26.13 -30.30
C GLN A 180 1.73 -24.98 -30.01
N LEU A 181 2.93 -25.02 -30.58
CA LEU A 181 3.93 -23.95 -30.43
C LEU A 181 3.48 -22.62 -31.07
N GLU A 182 2.81 -22.67 -32.23
CA GLU A 182 2.25 -21.47 -32.88
C GLU A 182 1.11 -20.86 -32.06
N THR A 183 0.23 -21.70 -31.50
CA THR A 183 -0.87 -21.24 -30.63
C THR A 183 -0.34 -20.64 -29.32
N ASP A 184 0.77 -21.17 -28.81
CA ASP A 184 1.43 -20.66 -27.59
C ASP A 184 2.11 -19.30 -27.80
N ALA A 185 2.67 -19.01 -28.98
CA ALA A 185 3.19 -17.68 -29.31
C ALA A 185 2.08 -16.62 -29.30
N VAL A 186 0.90 -17.00 -29.77
CA VAL A 186 -0.31 -16.18 -29.75
C VAL A 186 -0.80 -15.97 -28.32
N MET A 187 -0.79 -17.02 -27.47
CA MET A 187 -1.12 -16.91 -26.04
C MET A 187 -0.18 -15.96 -25.30
N ASP A 188 1.14 -16.04 -25.51
CA ASP A 188 2.11 -15.14 -24.86
C ASP A 188 1.91 -13.68 -25.29
N GLN A 189 1.63 -13.44 -26.58
CA GLN A 189 1.31 -12.12 -27.11
C GLN A 189 0.04 -11.53 -26.47
N TYR A 190 -0.99 -12.34 -26.26
CA TYR A 190 -2.24 -11.88 -25.63
C TYR A 190 -2.09 -11.71 -24.11
N LEU A 191 -1.27 -12.53 -23.45
CA LEU A 191 -0.97 -12.45 -22.02
C LEU A 191 -0.10 -11.23 -21.67
N GLN A 192 0.70 -10.72 -22.60
CA GLN A 192 1.44 -9.45 -22.46
C GLN A 192 0.52 -8.22 -22.60
N LYS A 193 -0.60 -8.33 -23.31
CA LYS A 193 -1.49 -7.19 -23.61
C LYS A 193 -2.60 -6.95 -22.58
N GLY A 194 -2.68 -7.74 -21.51
CA GLY A 194 -3.72 -7.59 -20.47
C GLY A 194 -5.10 -7.98 -20.98
N MET A 195 -5.40 -9.28 -21.00
CA MET A 195 -6.58 -9.83 -21.68
C MET A 195 -7.91 -9.36 -21.09
N THR A 196 -8.85 -9.16 -22.01
CA THR A 196 -10.29 -9.07 -21.73
C THR A 196 -10.89 -10.47 -21.56
N GLN A 197 -12.00 -10.58 -20.82
CA GLN A 197 -12.65 -11.87 -20.47
C GLN A 197 -12.99 -12.73 -21.71
N GLU A 198 -13.42 -12.11 -22.80
CA GLU A 198 -13.81 -12.75 -24.06
C GLU A 198 -12.60 -13.38 -24.81
N GLN A 199 -11.42 -12.77 -24.67
CA GLN A 199 -10.19 -13.25 -25.30
C GLN A 199 -9.63 -14.49 -24.61
N VAL A 200 -9.79 -14.59 -23.29
CA VAL A 200 -9.40 -15.79 -22.52
C VAL A 200 -10.24 -16.99 -22.92
N GLU A 201 -11.55 -16.80 -23.06
CA GLU A 201 -12.52 -17.86 -23.34
C GLU A 201 -12.33 -18.46 -24.75
N THR A 202 -12.03 -17.62 -25.74
CA THR A 202 -11.77 -18.07 -27.12
C THR A 202 -10.53 -18.97 -27.23
N ILE A 203 -9.51 -18.73 -26.39
CA ILE A 203 -8.27 -19.50 -26.43
C ILE A 203 -8.45 -20.85 -25.70
N LEU A 204 -9.23 -20.88 -24.62
CA LEU A 204 -9.50 -22.10 -23.85
C LEU A 204 -10.33 -23.14 -24.62
N LEU A 205 -11.29 -22.70 -25.43
CA LEU A 205 -12.20 -23.61 -26.16
C LEU A 205 -11.52 -24.46 -27.24
N ASN A 206 -10.29 -24.13 -27.67
CA ASN A 206 -9.63 -24.81 -28.78
C ASN A 206 -8.64 -25.92 -28.40
N HIS A 207 -8.41 -26.21 -27.11
CA HIS A 207 -7.37 -27.16 -26.69
C HIS A 207 -7.92 -28.51 -26.20
N HIS A 208 -8.07 -29.47 -27.12
CA HIS A 208 -8.11 -30.90 -26.81
C HIS A 208 -6.67 -31.42 -26.55
N MET A 209 -6.27 -31.57 -25.29
CA MET A 209 -5.01 -32.24 -24.89
C MET A 209 -5.26 -33.17 -23.68
N VAL A 210 -4.35 -34.11 -23.43
CA VAL A 210 -4.42 -35.21 -22.45
C VAL A 210 -5.05 -34.81 -21.09
N ASP A 211 -6.08 -35.55 -20.69
CA ASP A 211 -7.08 -35.23 -19.64
C ASP A 211 -6.52 -34.84 -18.26
N GLU A 212 -5.30 -35.27 -17.92
CA GLU A 212 -4.66 -34.96 -16.63
C GLU A 212 -3.88 -33.64 -16.65
N ARG A 213 -3.17 -33.31 -17.73
CA ARG A 213 -2.40 -32.06 -17.84
C ARG A 213 -3.29 -30.85 -18.13
N VAL A 214 -4.46 -31.08 -18.74
CA VAL A 214 -5.49 -30.03 -18.91
C VAL A 214 -5.96 -29.52 -17.55
N LYS A 215 -6.18 -30.42 -16.57
CA LYS A 215 -6.61 -30.03 -15.21
C LYS A 215 -5.59 -29.13 -14.51
N GLU A 216 -4.30 -29.43 -14.66
CA GLU A 216 -3.22 -28.62 -14.09
C GLU A 216 -3.20 -27.21 -14.69
N PHE A 217 -3.32 -27.11 -16.01
CA PHE A 217 -3.37 -25.82 -16.70
C PHE A 217 -4.64 -25.04 -16.37
N ASP A 218 -5.80 -25.70 -16.30
CA ASP A 218 -7.06 -25.07 -15.90
C ASP A 218 -6.98 -24.43 -14.52
N ARG A 219 -6.30 -25.08 -13.56
CA ARG A 219 -6.06 -24.50 -12.22
C ARG A 219 -5.14 -23.29 -12.29
N ILE A 220 -4.05 -23.36 -13.05
CA ILE A 220 -3.15 -22.21 -13.26
C ILE A 220 -3.93 -21.05 -13.88
N TYR A 221 -4.74 -21.30 -14.91
CA TYR A 221 -5.56 -20.27 -15.54
C TYR A 221 -6.58 -19.67 -14.59
N ALA A 222 -7.27 -20.50 -13.78
CA ALA A 222 -8.20 -20.03 -12.76
C ALA A 222 -7.53 -19.13 -11.72
N SER A 223 -6.32 -19.50 -11.27
CA SER A 223 -5.50 -18.70 -10.35
C SER A 223 -5.12 -17.34 -10.98
N ILE A 224 -4.61 -17.33 -12.22
CA ILE A 224 -4.27 -16.09 -12.97
C ILE A 224 -5.50 -15.19 -13.13
N LYS A 225 -6.65 -15.76 -13.47
CA LYS A 225 -7.92 -15.03 -13.63
C LYS A 225 -8.38 -14.44 -12.31
N SER A 226 -8.38 -15.22 -11.23
CA SER A 226 -8.75 -14.74 -9.89
C SER A 226 -7.87 -13.58 -9.43
N LEU A 227 -6.56 -13.63 -9.71
CA LEU A 227 -5.65 -12.52 -9.43
C LEU A 227 -6.00 -11.28 -10.25
N HIS A 228 -6.29 -11.44 -11.55
CA HIS A 228 -6.67 -10.29 -12.39
C HIS A 228 -7.94 -9.60 -11.88
N GLU A 229 -8.98 -10.37 -11.53
CA GLU A 229 -10.23 -9.84 -10.95
C GLU A 229 -9.96 -9.13 -9.62
N MET A 230 -9.19 -9.74 -8.72
CA MET A 230 -8.78 -9.15 -7.45
C MET A 230 -8.04 -7.81 -7.62
N PHE A 231 -7.10 -7.71 -8.56
CA PHE A 231 -6.39 -6.45 -8.79
C PHE A 231 -7.24 -5.42 -9.52
N LYS A 232 -8.20 -5.82 -10.35
CA LYS A 232 -9.18 -4.90 -10.90
C LYS A 232 -9.96 -4.24 -9.75
N ASP A 233 -10.48 -5.04 -8.82
CA ASP A 233 -11.21 -4.55 -7.66
C ASP A 233 -10.33 -3.67 -6.76
N MET A 234 -9.12 -4.10 -6.41
CA MET A 234 -8.21 -3.29 -5.57
C MET A 234 -7.78 -1.99 -6.24
N ASN A 235 -7.56 -1.97 -7.55
CA ASN A 235 -7.24 -0.74 -8.26
C ASN A 235 -8.42 0.24 -8.24
N THR A 236 -9.68 -0.22 -8.27
CA THR A 236 -10.82 0.70 -8.10
C THR A 236 -10.81 1.41 -6.75
N LEU A 237 -10.32 0.75 -5.68
CA LEU A 237 -10.17 1.35 -4.34
C LEU A 237 -9.17 2.52 -4.28
N VAL A 238 -8.33 2.68 -5.32
CA VAL A 238 -7.30 3.75 -5.40
C VAL A 238 -7.66 4.79 -6.47
N ILE A 239 -8.39 4.40 -7.52
CA ILE A 239 -8.61 5.20 -8.73
C ILE A 239 -9.70 6.27 -8.59
N GLU A 240 -10.64 6.17 -7.64
CA GLU A 240 -11.78 7.10 -7.54
C GLU A 240 -11.42 8.57 -7.21
N GLN A 241 -10.14 8.93 -7.00
CA GLN A 241 -9.72 10.33 -6.98
C GLN A 241 -8.38 10.53 -7.70
N GLY A 242 -8.46 10.87 -8.99
CA GLY A 242 -7.54 11.75 -9.73
C GLY A 242 -6.03 11.54 -9.56
N ALA A 243 -5.39 11.17 -10.66
CA ALA A 243 -3.94 11.12 -10.83
C ALA A 243 -3.21 12.39 -10.36
N VAL A 244 -2.73 12.39 -9.12
CA VAL A 244 -1.51 13.12 -8.74
C VAL A 244 -0.44 12.08 -8.47
N ILE A 245 0.00 11.46 -9.55
CA ILE A 245 1.24 10.68 -9.61
C ILE A 245 2.35 11.72 -9.81
N ASP A 246 2.71 12.44 -8.73
CA ASP A 246 3.97 13.20 -8.50
C ASP A 246 3.92 13.95 -7.13
N ARG A 247 3.77 13.19 -6.04
CA ARG A 247 3.27 13.71 -4.74
C ARG A 247 4.28 14.42 -3.83
N ILE A 248 5.56 14.50 -4.16
CA ILE A 248 6.49 15.24 -3.29
C ILE A 248 6.26 16.75 -3.44
N ASP A 249 6.22 17.25 -4.69
CA ASP A 249 6.09 18.68 -4.96
C ASP A 249 4.68 19.20 -4.68
N TYR A 250 3.65 18.41 -4.99
CA TYR A 250 2.26 18.81 -4.76
C TYR A 250 1.95 18.96 -3.27
N ASN A 251 2.34 17.97 -2.45
CA ASN A 251 2.14 18.05 -1.00
C ASN A 251 2.98 19.18 -0.38
N MET A 252 4.18 19.43 -0.90
CA MET A 252 5.01 20.56 -0.49
C MET A 252 4.36 21.89 -0.86
N THR A 253 3.73 22.00 -2.04
CA THR A 253 3.02 23.18 -2.50
C THR A 253 1.79 23.47 -1.63
N ILE A 254 0.99 22.45 -1.30
CA ILE A 254 -0.16 22.61 -0.38
C ILE A 254 0.34 23.02 1.01
N THR A 255 1.36 22.36 1.53
CA THR A 255 1.93 22.68 2.86
C THR A 255 2.44 24.13 2.87
N HIS A 256 3.18 24.54 1.84
CA HIS A 256 3.64 25.92 1.69
C HIS A 256 2.46 26.91 1.64
N ALA A 257 1.42 26.63 0.86
CA ALA A 257 0.23 27.48 0.79
C ALA A 257 -0.49 27.60 2.14
N ARG A 258 -0.62 26.49 2.89
CA ARG A 258 -1.21 26.49 4.25
C ARG A 258 -0.37 27.30 5.23
N VAL A 259 0.97 27.13 5.21
CA VAL A 259 1.90 27.89 6.07
C VAL A 259 1.84 29.38 5.76
N GLN A 260 1.75 29.79 4.49
CA GLN A 260 1.61 31.20 4.12
C GLN A 260 0.28 31.80 4.61
N LYS A 261 -0.83 31.05 4.50
CA LYS A 261 -2.12 31.47 5.05
C LYS A 261 -2.06 31.59 6.58
N ALA A 262 -1.50 30.60 7.27
CA ALA A 262 -1.33 30.62 8.72
C ALA A 262 -0.47 31.81 9.18
N LYS A 263 0.59 32.13 8.44
CA LYS A 263 1.42 33.33 8.68
C LYS A 263 0.60 34.62 8.57
N ALA A 264 -0.24 34.76 7.54
CA ALA A 264 -1.08 35.95 7.36
C ALA A 264 -2.10 36.11 8.49
N GLU A 265 -2.73 35.02 8.94
CA GLU A 265 -3.65 35.05 10.08
C GLU A 265 -2.92 35.37 11.40
N LEU A 266 -1.73 34.83 11.62
CA LEU A 266 -0.90 35.18 12.79
C LEU A 266 -0.48 36.66 12.78
N GLN A 267 -0.17 37.23 11.61
CA GLN A 267 0.12 38.66 11.48
C GLN A 267 -1.10 39.53 11.83
N ARG A 268 -2.29 39.18 11.31
CA ARG A 268 -3.54 39.87 11.68
C ARG A 268 -3.82 39.75 13.17
N ALA A 269 -3.66 38.57 13.76
CA ALA A 269 -3.84 38.36 15.19
C ALA A 269 -2.88 39.22 16.02
N ALA A 270 -1.61 39.34 15.59
CA ALA A 270 -0.63 40.22 16.21
C ALA A 270 -1.02 41.71 16.10
N GLU A 271 -1.53 42.15 14.93
CA GLU A 271 -2.05 43.51 14.73
C GLU A 271 -3.24 43.79 15.66
N TYR A 272 -4.20 42.87 15.78
CA TYR A 272 -5.32 42.98 16.72
C TYR A 272 -4.85 43.05 18.18
N GLN A 273 -3.85 42.26 18.56
CA GLN A 273 -3.26 42.30 19.89
C GLN A 273 -2.57 43.64 20.17
N GLN A 274 -1.87 44.22 19.19
CA GLN A 274 -1.23 45.55 19.29
C GLN A 274 -2.24 46.71 19.28
N ALA A 275 -3.36 46.55 18.58
CA ALA A 275 -4.45 47.53 18.53
C ALA A 275 -5.12 47.74 19.91
N GLY A 276 -4.82 46.89 20.90
CA GLY A 276 -4.81 47.25 22.30
C GLY A 276 -6.13 47.82 22.80
N GLY A 277 -7.13 46.96 23.01
CA GLY A 277 -8.35 47.32 23.74
C GLY A 277 -8.06 47.95 25.10
N PHE A 278 -6.89 47.68 25.69
CA PHE A 278 -6.38 48.37 26.87
C PHE A 278 -6.27 49.89 26.68
N LYS A 279 -5.85 50.40 25.52
CA LYS A 279 -5.77 51.85 25.25
C LYS A 279 -7.15 52.50 25.25
N ILE A 280 -8.15 51.82 24.68
CA ILE A 280 -9.55 52.30 24.67
C ILE A 280 -10.13 52.26 26.10
N CYS A 281 -9.88 51.19 26.85
CA CYS A 281 -10.31 51.06 28.24
C CYS A 281 -9.69 52.15 29.13
N VAL A 282 -8.38 52.40 28.98
CA VAL A 282 -7.67 53.47 29.70
C VAL A 282 -8.22 54.86 29.31
N LEU A 283 -8.47 55.11 28.01
CA LEU A 283 -9.07 56.37 27.55
C LEU A 283 -10.45 56.59 28.18
N PHE A 284 -11.32 55.58 28.19
CA PHE A 284 -12.64 55.66 28.79
C PHE A 284 -12.58 55.94 30.30
N LEU A 285 -11.65 55.29 31.00
CA LEU A 285 -11.43 55.50 32.44
C LEU A 285 -10.96 56.92 32.75
N VAL A 286 -10.06 57.49 31.93
CA VAL A 286 -9.60 58.89 32.07
C VAL A 286 -10.75 59.88 31.86
N VAL A 287 -11.58 59.68 30.82
CA VAL A 287 -12.75 60.54 30.55
C VAL A 287 -13.75 60.49 31.70
N LEU A 288 -13.99 59.31 32.28
CA LEU A 288 -14.89 59.14 33.43
C LEU A 288 -14.37 59.88 34.66
N ILE A 289 -13.06 59.80 34.96
CA ILE A 289 -12.44 60.55 36.06
C ILE A 289 -12.60 62.06 35.86
N ILE A 290 -12.31 62.57 34.65
CA ILE A 290 -12.44 64.01 34.36
C ILE A 290 -13.91 64.46 34.50
N GLY A 291 -14.87 63.67 34.02
CA GLY A 291 -16.30 63.96 34.16
C GLY A 291 -16.75 64.03 35.62
N LEU A 292 -16.27 63.09 36.46
CA LEU A 292 -16.55 63.11 37.91
C LEU A 292 -15.92 64.33 38.60
N LEU A 293 -14.69 64.70 38.23
CA LEU A 293 -14.04 65.90 38.80
C LEU A 293 -14.79 67.19 38.45
N ILE A 294 -15.26 67.32 37.21
CA ILE A 294 -16.09 68.48 36.80
C ILE A 294 -17.41 68.49 37.57
N ALA A 295 -18.09 67.35 37.69
CA ALA A 295 -19.34 67.25 38.44
C ALA A 295 -19.16 67.61 39.93
N LEU A 296 -18.06 67.17 40.56
CA LEU A 296 -17.71 67.53 41.93
C LEU A 296 -17.39 69.02 42.06
N PHE A 297 -16.67 69.61 41.12
CA PHE A 297 -16.35 71.04 41.13
C PHE A 297 -17.61 71.90 40.97
N LEU A 298 -18.50 71.56 40.03
CA LEU A 298 -19.77 72.24 39.85
C LEU A 298 -20.65 72.16 41.11
N LYS A 299 -20.75 70.97 41.73
CA LYS A 299 -21.48 70.75 42.99
C LYS A 299 -20.86 71.51 44.17
N ALA A 300 -19.56 71.78 44.17
CA ALA A 300 -18.89 72.54 45.24
C ALA A 300 -19.06 74.06 45.08
N VAL A 301 -19.31 74.55 43.86
CA VAL A 301 -19.52 75.96 43.55
C VAL A 301 -21.00 76.38 43.68
N THR A 302 -21.94 75.42 43.57
CA THR A 302 -23.37 75.64 43.82
C THR A 302 -23.74 75.41 45.28
#